data_AF-A0A3B0Y7L9-F1
#
_entry.id   AF-A0A3B0Y7L9-F1
#
_cell.length_a   1.000
_cell.length_b   1.000
_cell.length_c   1.000
_cell.angle_alpha   90.00
_cell.angle_beta   90.00
_cell.angle_gamma   90.00
#
_symmetry.space_group_name_H-M   'P 1'
#
loop_
_entity.id
_entity.type
_entity.pdbx_description
1 polymer ?
#
loop_
_entity_poly.entity_id
_entity_poly.type
_entity_poly.pdbx_seq_one_letter_code
_entity_poly.pdbx_strand_id
1 'polypeptide(L)'
;MNYSISLQGRPVQVELSRRAEKALNTRSQSLLAVVHLIFGCMVAKRVWFKESVDDEAVKVNDKLDLKFNTVRYSACSFDNIDGGAEPEDFPMVIERNRFVPDVIRIDYKRKAFSGEFTYTRCKIRQEDATADPLLEAV
;
A
#
# COMPACT_ATOMS: atom_id res chain seq x y z
N MET A 1 13.22 9.31 -6.23
CA MET A 1 12.48 10.46 -5.67
C MET A 1 11.61 9.93 -4.55
N ASN A 2 11.51 10.62 -3.43
CA ASN A 2 10.78 10.14 -2.25
C ASN A 2 9.65 11.10 -1.91
N TYR A 3 8.51 10.56 -1.50
CA TYR A 3 7.30 11.30 -1.11
C TYR A 3 6.82 10.80 0.24
N SER A 4 6.23 11.68 1.04
CA SER A 4 5.59 11.32 2.31
C SER A 4 4.09 11.58 2.18
N ILE A 5 3.29 10.54 2.39
CA ILE A 5 1.82 10.61 2.37
C ILE A 5 1.24 10.10 3.68
N SER A 6 -0.06 10.31 3.92
CA SER A 6 -0.78 9.68 5.02
C SER A 6 -1.77 8.65 4.47
N LEU A 7 -1.68 7.41 4.92
CA LEU A 7 -2.65 6.34 4.61
C LEU A 7 -3.32 5.93 5.91
N GLN A 8 -4.65 6.03 5.98
CA GLN A 8 -5.43 5.70 7.17
C GLN A 8 -4.83 6.35 8.45
N GLY A 9 -4.43 7.63 8.36
CA GLY A 9 -3.86 8.37 9.48
C GLY A 9 -2.41 8.03 9.85
N ARG A 10 -1.71 7.17 9.08
CA ARG A 10 -0.31 6.78 9.32
C ARG A 10 0.61 7.34 8.23
N PRO A 11 1.78 7.89 8.59
CA PRO A 11 2.74 8.37 7.59
C PRO A 11 3.37 7.19 6.84
N VAL A 12 3.44 7.30 5.52
CA VAL A 12 4.03 6.30 4.62
C VAL A 12 5.01 6.98 3.68
N GLN A 13 6.20 6.40 3.54
CA GLN A 13 7.18 6.84 2.54
C GLN A 13 6.95 6.11 1.22
N VAL A 14 6.83 6.87 0.13
CA VAL A 14 6.75 6.34 -1.24
C VAL A 14 8.07 6.65 -1.95
N GLU A 15 8.80 5.61 -2.32
CA GLU A 15 10.07 5.71 -3.02
C GLU A 15 9.88 5.34 -4.50
N LEU A 16 10.08 6.32 -5.39
CA LEU A 16 10.08 6.10 -6.82
C LEU A 16 11.51 5.92 -7.32
N SER A 17 11.74 4.84 -8.07
CA SER A 17 12.96 4.72 -8.84
C SER A 17 13.04 5.81 -9.91
N ARG A 18 14.26 6.15 -10.36
CA ARG A 18 14.45 7.10 -11.47
C ARG A 18 13.71 6.69 -12.76
N ARG A 19 13.50 5.39 -12.97
CA ARG A 19 12.79 4.87 -14.16
C ARG A 19 11.29 5.00 -13.99
N ALA A 20 10.76 4.72 -12.80
CA ALA A 20 9.36 4.93 -12.49
C ALA A 20 8.98 6.40 -12.64
N GLU A 21 9.78 7.31 -12.09
CA GLU A 21 9.58 8.76 -12.23
C GLU A 21 9.54 9.20 -13.70
N LYS A 22 10.51 8.77 -14.50
CA LYS A 22 10.52 9.05 -15.94
C LYS A 22 9.27 8.52 -16.65
N ALA A 23 8.87 7.28 -16.34
CA ALA A 23 7.70 6.66 -16.95
C ALA A 23 6.39 7.34 -16.51
N LEU A 24 6.30 7.85 -15.27
CA LEU A 24 5.14 8.59 -14.79
C LEU A 24 5.02 9.96 -15.49
N ASN A 25 6.14 10.66 -15.69
CA ASN A 25 6.14 11.98 -16.31
C ASN A 25 5.75 11.96 -17.80
N THR A 26 5.85 10.83 -18.49
CA THR A 26 5.37 10.70 -19.87
C THR A 26 3.87 10.46 -19.97
N ARG A 27 3.17 10.26 -18.85
CA ARG A 27 1.74 9.94 -18.84
C ARG A 27 0.88 11.19 -18.84
N SER A 28 -0.21 11.15 -19.59
CA SER A 28 -1.24 12.19 -19.59
C SER A 28 -2.07 12.15 -18.30
N GLN A 29 -2.43 10.94 -17.84
CA GLN A 29 -3.26 10.69 -16.67
C GLN A 29 -2.47 10.14 -15.48
N SER A 30 -3.00 10.36 -14.28
CA SER A 30 -2.47 9.78 -13.04
C SER A 30 -2.58 8.25 -13.09
N LEU A 31 -1.61 7.56 -12.51
CA LEU A 31 -1.61 6.12 -12.34
C LEU A 31 -2.05 5.78 -10.92
N LEU A 32 -2.99 4.84 -10.75
CA LEU A 32 -3.38 4.37 -9.43
C LEU A 32 -2.53 3.15 -9.02
N ALA A 33 -1.79 3.28 -7.94
CA ALA A 33 -1.11 2.17 -7.27
C ALA A 33 -2.03 1.57 -6.19
N VAL A 34 -2.51 0.35 -6.42
CA VAL A 34 -3.36 -0.38 -5.46
C VAL A 34 -2.50 -1.34 -4.65
N VAL A 35 -2.43 -1.11 -3.34
CA VAL A 35 -1.62 -1.88 -2.40
C VAL A 35 -2.53 -2.76 -1.57
N HIS A 36 -2.40 -4.07 -1.76
CA HIS A 36 -3.14 -5.07 -1.00
C HIS A 36 -2.23 -5.82 -0.04
N LEU A 37 -2.64 -5.85 1.22
CA LEU A 37 -2.23 -6.88 2.16
C LEU A 37 -3.33 -7.92 2.22
N ILE A 38 -3.02 -9.11 1.73
CA ILE A 38 -3.99 -10.18 1.54
C ILE A 38 -3.97 -11.10 2.77
N PHE A 39 -5.14 -11.33 3.35
CA PHE A 39 -5.40 -12.30 4.40
C PHE A 39 -6.42 -13.34 3.92
N GLY A 40 -6.21 -14.62 4.21
CA GLY A 40 -7.08 -15.71 3.77
C GLY A 40 -6.35 -17.03 3.79
N CYS A 41 -6.54 -17.86 2.75
CA CYS A 41 -5.75 -19.08 2.56
C CYS A 41 -4.26 -18.83 2.36
N MET A 42 -3.87 -17.60 1.99
CA MET A 42 -2.48 -17.17 1.99
C MET A 42 -2.34 -15.75 2.55
N VAL A 43 -1.18 -15.48 3.15
CA VAL A 43 -0.77 -14.11 3.50
C VAL A 43 0.18 -13.61 2.44
N ALA A 44 -0.20 -12.53 1.74
CA ALA A 44 0.58 -12.02 0.63
C ALA A 44 0.59 -10.49 0.58
N LYS A 45 1.65 -9.95 -0.01
CA LYS A 45 1.83 -8.53 -0.30
C LYS A 45 1.75 -8.33 -1.79
N ARG A 46 0.91 -7.41 -2.25
CA ARG A 46 0.82 -7.07 -3.67
C ARG A 46 0.64 -5.58 -3.90
N VAL A 47 1.23 -5.11 -4.99
CA VAL A 47 1.07 -3.76 -5.52
C VAL A 47 0.72 -3.87 -6.99
N TRP A 48 -0.37 -3.23 -7.39
CA TRP A 48 -0.93 -3.24 -8.73
C TRP A 48 -1.00 -1.83 -9.26
N PHE A 49 -1.05 -1.69 -10.59
CA PHE A 49 -1.12 -0.40 -11.24
C PHE A 49 -2.31 -0.40 -12.20
N LYS A 50 -3.21 0.57 -12.04
CA LYS A 50 -4.45 0.69 -12.82
C LYS A 50 -4.56 2.07 -13.44
N GLU A 51 -5.18 2.13 -14.61
CA GLU A 51 -5.48 3.35 -15.38
C GLU A 51 -6.80 4.02 -14.91
N SER A 52 -7.14 3.89 -13.63
CA SER A 52 -8.43 4.32 -13.06
C SER A 52 -8.25 5.39 -11.99
N VAL A 53 -9.27 6.22 -11.82
CA VAL A 53 -9.40 7.11 -10.66
C VAL A 53 -10.24 6.40 -9.59
N ASP A 54 -9.85 6.55 -8.33
CA ASP A 54 -10.56 6.00 -7.17
C ASP A 54 -10.64 7.10 -6.11
N ASP A 55 -11.86 7.43 -5.67
CA ASP A 55 -12.10 8.54 -4.74
C ASP A 55 -11.49 8.29 -3.34
N GLU A 56 -11.19 7.04 -3.00
CA GLU A 56 -10.54 6.67 -1.75
C GLU A 56 -9.00 6.63 -1.86
N ALA A 57 -8.45 6.92 -3.04
CA ALA A 57 -7.01 6.98 -3.24
C ALA A 57 -6.41 8.27 -2.70
N VAL A 58 -5.22 8.16 -2.12
CA VAL A 58 -4.43 9.30 -1.64
C VAL A 58 -3.44 9.71 -2.72
N LYS A 59 -3.45 10.99 -3.06
CA LYS A 59 -2.53 11.57 -4.04
C LYS A 59 -1.09 11.56 -3.53
N VAL A 60 -0.17 10.97 -4.29
CA VAL A 60 1.27 10.99 -4.01
C VAL A 60 1.93 12.18 -4.70
N ASN A 61 1.59 12.37 -5.98
CA ASN A 61 1.98 13.53 -6.79
C ASN A 61 0.96 13.71 -7.94
N ASP A 62 1.21 14.60 -8.89
CA ASP A 62 0.27 14.87 -10.00
C ASP A 62 0.09 13.71 -11.00
N LYS A 63 0.90 12.66 -10.90
CA LYS A 63 0.93 11.51 -11.82
C LYS A 63 0.73 10.17 -11.13
N LEU A 64 0.58 10.13 -9.81
CA LEU A 64 0.49 8.91 -9.03
C LEU A 64 -0.45 9.11 -7.84
N ASP A 65 -1.46 8.26 -7.79
CA ASP A 65 -2.36 8.07 -6.66
C ASP A 65 -2.13 6.70 -6.03
N LEU A 66 -2.46 6.55 -4.76
CA LEU A 66 -2.18 5.34 -4.01
C LEU A 66 -3.34 4.96 -3.11
N LYS A 67 -3.76 3.69 -3.19
CA LYS A 67 -4.80 3.12 -2.33
C LYS A 67 -4.23 1.93 -1.55
N PHE A 68 -4.57 1.83 -0.26
CA PHE A 68 -4.17 0.70 0.58
C PHE A 68 -5.38 0.03 1.22
N ASN A 69 -5.51 -1.27 1.01
CA ASN A 69 -6.55 -2.11 1.60
C ASN A 69 -5.95 -3.40 2.18
N THR A 70 -6.53 -3.85 3.27
CA THR A 70 -6.41 -5.23 3.74
C THR A 70 -7.59 -6.01 3.20
N VAL A 71 -7.33 -7.03 2.41
CA VAL A 71 -8.37 -7.73 1.66
C VAL A 71 -8.27 -9.23 1.88
N ARG A 72 -9.35 -9.92 1.63
CA ARG A 72 -9.35 -11.36 1.37
C ARG A 72 -9.78 -11.61 -0.06
N TYR A 73 -9.28 -12.71 -0.61
CA TYR A 73 -9.78 -13.25 -1.86
C TYR A 73 -10.42 -14.61 -1.56
N SER A 74 -11.51 -14.93 -2.25
CA SER A 74 -12.08 -16.28 -2.27
C SER A 74 -11.16 -17.28 -2.99
N ALA A 75 -10.30 -16.77 -3.89
CA ALA A 75 -9.29 -17.52 -4.59
C ALA A 75 -7.99 -17.70 -3.77
N CYS A 76 -7.35 -18.86 -3.94
CA CYS A 76 -6.14 -19.25 -3.20
C CYS A 76 -4.87 -19.34 -4.05
N SER A 77 -4.82 -18.66 -5.19
CA SER A 77 -3.64 -18.58 -6.05
C SER A 77 -3.51 -17.19 -6.66
N PHE A 78 -2.28 -16.78 -6.97
CA PHE A 78 -2.07 -15.51 -7.68
C PHE A 78 -2.64 -15.53 -9.08
N ASP A 79 -2.56 -16.65 -9.81
CA ASP A 79 -3.11 -16.73 -11.17
C ASP A 79 -4.61 -16.41 -11.22
N ASN A 80 -5.37 -16.84 -10.21
CA ASN A 80 -6.80 -16.53 -10.12
C ASN A 80 -7.07 -15.08 -9.70
N ILE A 81 -6.22 -14.53 -8.82
CA ILE A 81 -6.31 -13.11 -8.42
C ILE A 81 -5.98 -12.22 -9.61
N ASP A 82 -4.88 -12.49 -10.31
CA ASP A 82 -4.43 -11.82 -11.53
C ASP A 82 -5.43 -12.05 -12.68
N GLY A 83 -6.18 -13.15 -12.65
CA GLY A 83 -7.27 -13.50 -13.57
C GLY A 83 -8.60 -12.80 -13.31
N GLY A 84 -8.68 -11.88 -12.34
CA GLY A 84 -9.86 -11.05 -12.10
C GLY A 84 -10.73 -11.48 -10.92
N ALA A 85 -10.20 -12.24 -9.96
CA ALA A 85 -10.90 -12.38 -8.68
C ALA A 85 -11.03 -11.00 -8.01
N GLU A 86 -12.22 -10.72 -7.48
CA GLU A 86 -12.48 -9.46 -6.78
C GLU A 86 -12.07 -9.55 -5.31
N PRO A 87 -11.44 -8.51 -4.76
CA PRO A 87 -11.12 -8.44 -3.34
C PRO A 87 -12.40 -8.21 -2.52
N GLU A 88 -12.47 -8.88 -1.38
CA GLU A 88 -13.42 -8.54 -0.33
C GLU A 88 -12.69 -7.87 0.83
N ASP A 89 -13.35 -6.89 1.46
CA ASP A 89 -12.80 -6.27 2.66
C ASP A 89 -12.56 -7.32 3.74
N PHE A 90 -11.33 -7.36 4.27
CA PHE A 90 -11.04 -8.20 5.42
C PHE A 90 -11.55 -7.50 6.68
N PRO A 91 -12.51 -8.08 7.43
CA PRO A 91 -13.09 -7.42 8.60
C PRO A 91 -12.04 -7.33 9.71
N MET A 92 -11.34 -6.20 9.77
CA MET A 92 -10.41 -5.89 10.84
C MET A 92 -11.20 -5.28 12.00
N VAL A 93 -11.34 -6.04 13.07
CA VAL A 93 -12.27 -5.72 14.17
C VAL A 93 -11.81 -4.54 15.02
N ILE A 94 -10.51 -4.17 15.03
CA ILE A 94 -10.00 -3.23 16.05
C ILE A 94 -9.09 -2.10 15.51
N GLU A 95 -8.16 -2.29 14.57
CA GLU A 95 -7.29 -1.16 14.11
C GLU A 95 -6.77 -1.30 12.67
N ARG A 96 -7.39 -0.61 11.70
CA ARG A 96 -6.96 -0.64 10.29
C ARG A 96 -5.54 -0.10 10.08
N ASN A 97 -5.18 0.88 10.89
CA ASN A 97 -3.94 1.63 10.83
C ASN A 97 -2.68 0.77 11.15
N ARG A 98 -2.83 -0.35 11.87
CA ARG A 98 -1.69 -1.23 12.23
C ARG A 98 -1.04 -1.90 11.04
N PHE A 99 -1.80 -2.10 9.96
CA PHE A 99 -1.34 -2.81 8.77
C PHE A 99 -0.85 -1.87 7.68
N VAL A 100 -0.93 -0.56 7.89
CA VAL A 100 -0.39 0.41 6.95
C VAL A 100 1.13 0.21 6.86
N PRO A 101 1.70 0.08 5.64
CA PRO A 101 3.14 -0.12 5.45
C PRO A 101 3.95 1.13 5.80
N ASP A 102 5.21 0.95 6.17
CA ASP A 102 6.11 2.08 6.45
C ASP A 102 6.67 2.68 5.15
N VAL A 103 7.00 1.81 4.18
CA VAL A 103 7.60 2.21 2.90
C VAL A 103 6.98 1.43 1.75
N ILE A 104 6.69 2.13 0.65
CA ILE A 104 6.24 1.57 -0.62
C ILE A 104 7.26 1.96 -1.69
N ARG A 105 7.83 0.98 -2.36
CA ARG A 105 8.80 1.18 -3.45
C ARG A 105 8.14 0.89 -4.79
N ILE A 106 8.29 1.80 -5.74
CA ILE A 106 7.76 1.65 -7.08
C ILE A 106 8.91 1.79 -8.08
N ASP A 107 9.00 0.82 -8.99
CA ASP A 107 9.98 0.77 -10.05
C ASP A 107 9.29 0.52 -11.41
N TYR A 108 10.05 0.73 -12.48
CA TYR A 108 9.60 0.49 -13.85
C TYR A 108 10.66 -0.30 -14.61
N LYS A 109 10.27 -1.51 -15.06
CA LYS A 109 11.13 -2.43 -15.80
C LYS A 109 10.32 -3.08 -16.92
N ARG A 110 10.95 -3.33 -18.07
CA ARG A 110 10.33 -4.06 -19.20
C ARG A 110 8.95 -3.50 -19.61
N LYS A 111 8.82 -2.18 -19.63
CA LYS A 111 7.59 -1.45 -19.94
C LYS A 111 6.41 -1.68 -18.97
N ALA A 112 6.70 -2.16 -17.76
CA ALA A 112 5.70 -2.38 -16.73
C ALA A 112 6.13 -1.76 -15.40
N PHE A 113 5.16 -1.23 -14.66
CA PHE A 113 5.35 -0.83 -13.28
C PHE A 113 5.36 -2.06 -12.37
N SER A 114 6.19 -2.01 -11.34
CA SER A 114 6.27 -3.02 -10.29
C SER A 114 6.41 -2.33 -8.95
N GLY A 115 5.79 -2.87 -7.92
CA GLY A 115 5.86 -2.30 -6.58
C GLY A 115 6.01 -3.34 -5.49
N GLU A 116 6.62 -2.93 -4.40
CA GLU A 116 6.74 -3.72 -3.17
C GLU A 116 6.57 -2.80 -1.96
N PHE A 117 6.27 -3.38 -0.80
CA PHE A 117 6.17 -2.60 0.43
C PHE A 117 6.73 -3.34 1.63
N THR A 118 7.26 -2.56 2.57
CA THR A 118 7.98 -3.06 3.74
C THR A 118 7.45 -2.46 5.03
N TYR A 119 7.47 -3.28 6.08
CA TYR A 119 7.26 -2.85 7.45
C TYR A 119 8.63 -2.69 8.11
N THR A 120 9.40 -1.71 7.65
CA THR A 120 10.66 -1.39 8.31
C THR A 120 10.25 -0.65 9.56
N ARG A 121 10.43 -1.24 10.76
CA ARG A 121 10.09 -0.60 12.06
C ARG A 121 10.52 0.87 12.02
N CYS A 122 9.63 1.77 11.63
CA CYS A 122 9.88 3.18 11.72
C CYS A 122 9.89 3.42 13.23
N LYS A 123 10.95 4.03 13.76
CA LYS A 123 11.16 4.18 15.21
C LYS A 123 9.94 4.78 15.96
N ILE A 124 9.04 5.43 15.23
CA ILE A 124 7.70 5.89 15.64
C ILE A 124 6.87 4.79 16.36
N ARG A 125 7.00 3.51 15.97
CA ARG A 125 6.25 2.40 16.61
C ARG A 125 6.63 2.14 18.07
N GLN A 126 7.77 2.62 18.55
CA GLN A 126 8.15 2.49 19.96
C GLN A 126 7.48 3.55 20.85
N GLU A 127 7.22 4.75 20.33
CA GLU A 127 6.66 5.86 21.13
C GLU A 127 5.14 5.69 21.35
N ASP A 128 4.40 5.22 20.35
CA ASP A 128 2.96 4.93 20.48
C ASP A 128 2.67 3.79 21.48
N ALA A 129 3.58 2.82 21.62
CA ALA A 129 3.41 1.68 22.53
C ALA A 129 3.73 2.03 23.99
N THR A 130 4.46 3.12 24.23
CA THR A 130 4.76 3.64 25.58
C THR A 130 3.74 4.67 26.07
N ALA A 131 2.75 5.02 25.26
CA ALA A 131 1.71 5.99 25.59
C ALA A 131 0.39 5.34 26.04
N ASP A 132 0.32 4.01 26.17
CA ASP A 132 -0.83 3.31 26.73
C ASP A 132 -0.78 3.37 28.28
N PRO A 133 -1.69 4.10 28.97
CA PRO A 133 -1.62 4.28 30.42
C PRO A 133 -2.04 3.04 31.23
N LEU A 134 -2.37 1.92 30.61
CA LEU A 134 -2.93 0.74 31.31
C LEU A 134 -1.91 -0.32 31.76
N LEU A 135 -0.60 -0.02 31.72
CA LEU A 135 0.45 -0.93 32.18
C LEU A 135 1.23 -0.46 33.43
N GLU A 136 0.78 0.60 34.12
CA GLU A 136 1.28 0.96 35.46
C GLU A 136 0.30 0.58 36.59
N ALA A 137 -0.16 -0.68 36.59
CA ALA A 137 -0.91 -1.22 37.72
C ALA A 137 -0.72 -2.74 37.88
N VAL A 138 0.52 -3.19 38.17
CA VAL A 138 0.80 -4.36 39.02
C VAL A 138 2.14 -4.15 39.73
#